data_AF-A0A950ZHK9-F1
#
_entry.id   AF-A0A950ZHK9-F1
#
_cell.length_a   1.000
_cell.length_b   1.000
_cell.length_c   1.000
_cell.angle_alpha   90.00
_cell.angle_beta   90.00
_cell.angle_gamma   90.00
#
_symmetry.space_group_name_H-M   'P 1'
#
loop_
_entity.id
_entity.type
_entity.pdbx_description
1 polymer ?
#
loop_
_entity_poly.entity_id
_entity_poly.type
_entity_poly.pdbx_seq_one_letter_code
_entity_poly.pdbx_strand_id
1 'polypeptide(L)'
;MKRVPIHLVLILFVMTSAHALERTETLLARAWPAAPFANLDELGTGVGIVFSPDLSVPGNCRFYTALGFACFESADWLQILADIHQYNLEHPGARVRTLILETHGTNGNGLKVQAGKEPPADRSYVSVGALQEILEPVGLRYLVLSACNSGRLLRPEIFLKLDPNNGDKLFLPATRGIIDATDEYDAAHSRVTIITPASSHIETTLVGSMRELAPATRDALEAAAKAHDVKLPKQFAISEMLIQMLTRAPELQLQIASPVEALSADQTPADASERLFRSFVAHLDFVAARDGKAQQTASAGSR
;
A
#
# COMPACT_ATOMS: atom_id res chain seq x y z
N MET A 1 14.50 -11.14 -71.99
CA MET A 1 15.06 -10.88 -70.64
C MET A 1 14.57 -9.54 -70.15
N LYS A 2 13.67 -9.48 -69.17
CA LYS A 2 13.40 -8.29 -68.33
C LYS A 2 12.54 -8.72 -67.13
N ARG A 3 12.88 -8.16 -65.98
CA ARG A 3 12.78 -8.71 -64.63
C ARG A 3 11.40 -8.51 -64.00
N VAL A 4 11.01 -9.48 -63.18
CA VAL A 4 9.92 -9.42 -62.18
C VAL A 4 10.27 -8.41 -61.09
N PRO A 5 9.35 -7.57 -60.61
CA PRO A 5 9.46 -6.99 -59.28
C PRO A 5 8.63 -7.81 -58.28
N ILE A 6 9.37 -8.35 -57.32
CA ILE A 6 8.91 -9.06 -56.13
C ILE A 6 8.13 -8.06 -55.25
N HIS A 7 6.88 -8.37 -54.94
CA HIS A 7 6.13 -7.65 -53.90
C HIS A 7 6.73 -7.99 -52.53
N LEU A 8 7.41 -7.01 -51.95
CA LEU A 8 7.94 -7.03 -50.59
C LEU A 8 6.76 -6.93 -49.61
N VAL A 9 6.39 -8.03 -48.98
CA VAL A 9 5.45 -8.03 -47.83
C VAL A 9 6.23 -7.53 -46.62
N LEU A 10 5.97 -6.28 -46.21
CA LEU A 10 6.48 -5.72 -44.97
C LEU A 10 5.67 -6.35 -43.81
N ILE A 11 6.19 -7.40 -43.19
CA ILE A 11 5.67 -7.90 -41.91
C ILE A 11 6.17 -6.92 -40.85
N LEU A 12 5.30 -5.99 -40.45
CA LEU A 12 5.46 -5.22 -39.22
C LEU A 12 5.37 -6.19 -38.04
N PHE A 13 6.53 -6.61 -37.53
CA PHE A 13 6.63 -7.14 -36.18
C PHE A 13 6.29 -6.01 -35.22
N VAL A 14 5.03 -5.93 -34.80
CA VAL A 14 4.67 -5.24 -33.57
C VAL A 14 5.33 -6.04 -32.46
N MET A 15 6.50 -5.60 -32.01
CA MET A 15 7.07 -6.06 -30.75
C MET A 15 6.19 -5.50 -29.64
N THR A 16 5.03 -6.12 -29.38
CA THR A 16 4.44 -6.03 -28.05
C THR A 16 5.41 -6.75 -27.14
N SER A 17 6.21 -5.97 -26.41
CA SER A 17 6.97 -6.45 -25.27
C SER A 17 5.98 -7.17 -24.36
N ALA A 18 5.93 -8.49 -24.47
CA ALA A 18 5.24 -9.33 -23.52
C ALA A 18 6.06 -9.24 -22.23
N HIS A 19 5.86 -8.17 -21.46
CA HIS A 19 6.18 -8.19 -20.05
C HIS A 19 5.38 -9.36 -19.49
N ALA A 20 6.06 -10.45 -19.17
CA ALA A 20 5.44 -11.57 -18.51
C ALA A 20 4.73 -11.01 -17.28
N LEU A 21 3.39 -11.01 -17.29
CA LEU A 21 2.57 -10.59 -16.16
C LEU A 21 3.06 -11.39 -14.95
N GLU A 22 3.79 -10.70 -14.08
CA GLU A 22 4.27 -11.33 -12.86
C GLU A 22 3.04 -11.65 -12.01
N ARG A 23 2.92 -12.90 -11.59
CA ARG A 23 1.75 -13.32 -10.80
C ARG A 23 1.78 -12.58 -9.46
N THR A 24 0.60 -12.17 -8.99
CA THR A 24 0.41 -11.47 -7.72
C THR A 24 1.09 -12.16 -6.54
N GLU A 25 1.02 -13.49 -6.47
CA GLU A 25 1.71 -14.27 -5.44
C GLU A 25 3.23 -14.05 -5.44
N THR A 26 3.84 -13.94 -6.62
CA THR A 26 5.29 -13.70 -6.75
C THR A 26 5.65 -12.28 -6.34
N LEU A 27 4.86 -11.28 -6.76
CA LEU A 27 5.04 -9.89 -6.34
C LEU A 27 4.91 -9.75 -4.83
N LEU A 28 3.88 -10.34 -4.22
CA LEU A 28 3.68 -10.30 -2.78
C LEU A 28 4.74 -11.08 -2.00
N ALA A 29 5.20 -12.22 -2.51
CA ALA A 29 6.31 -12.95 -1.89
C ALA A 29 7.61 -12.15 -1.90
N ARG A 30 7.84 -11.29 -2.90
CA ARG A 30 9.01 -10.41 -2.97
C ARG A 30 8.87 -9.14 -2.13
N ALA A 31 7.71 -8.48 -2.23
CA ALA A 31 7.44 -7.25 -1.50
C ALA A 31 7.21 -7.52 0.00
N TRP A 32 6.70 -8.69 0.37
CA TRP A 32 6.33 -8.98 1.74
C TRP A 32 6.56 -10.46 2.09
N PRO A 33 7.83 -10.90 2.12
CA PRO A 33 8.17 -12.32 2.23
C PRO A 33 7.81 -12.95 3.57
N ALA A 34 7.81 -12.17 4.67
CA ALA A 34 7.64 -12.70 6.01
C ALA A 34 6.20 -13.13 6.34
N ALA A 35 5.19 -12.50 5.71
CA ALA A 35 3.79 -12.64 6.11
C ALA A 35 3.27 -14.08 6.26
N PRO A 36 3.57 -15.04 5.36
CA PRO A 36 3.00 -16.39 5.46
C PRO A 36 3.45 -17.19 6.70
N PHE A 37 4.60 -16.84 7.27
CA PHE A 37 5.22 -17.57 8.38
C PHE A 37 5.32 -16.76 9.67
N ALA A 38 5.03 -15.45 9.59
CA ALA A 38 5.15 -14.52 10.69
C ALA A 38 4.16 -14.83 11.81
N ASN A 39 4.59 -14.67 13.06
CA ASN A 39 3.69 -14.55 14.20
C ASN A 39 2.81 -13.31 14.05
N LEU A 40 1.74 -13.23 14.83
CA LEU A 40 0.79 -12.12 14.77
C LEU A 40 1.45 -10.73 14.89
N ASP A 41 2.46 -10.61 15.75
CA ASP A 41 3.23 -9.39 16.02
C ASP A 41 4.35 -9.13 15.00
N GLU A 42 4.59 -10.06 14.08
CA GLU A 42 5.61 -9.95 13.05
C GLU A 42 5.02 -9.85 11.64
N LEU A 43 3.68 -9.87 11.51
CA LEU A 43 2.98 -9.88 10.23
C LEU A 43 3.47 -8.77 9.30
N GLY A 44 3.65 -7.56 9.82
CA GLY A 44 4.08 -6.37 9.10
C GLY A 44 5.59 -6.15 9.00
N THR A 45 6.42 -7.09 9.44
CA THR A 45 7.87 -6.89 9.52
C THR A 45 8.47 -6.46 8.17
N GLY A 46 9.16 -5.32 8.16
CA GLY A 46 9.78 -4.74 6.96
C GLY A 46 8.80 -4.03 6.02
N VAL A 47 7.54 -3.88 6.42
CA VAL A 47 6.48 -3.21 5.69
C VAL A 47 6.02 -1.97 6.44
N GLY A 48 5.99 -0.85 5.72
CA GLY A 48 5.41 0.40 6.15
C GLY A 48 4.00 0.57 5.60
N ILE A 49 3.11 1.21 6.35
CA ILE A 49 1.79 1.65 5.85
C ILE A 49 1.64 3.15 6.13
N VAL A 50 1.23 3.89 5.11
CA VAL A 50 0.85 5.30 5.22
C VAL A 50 -0.66 5.40 5.15
N PHE A 51 -1.28 6.00 6.17
CA PHE A 51 -2.71 6.33 6.15
C PHE A 51 -2.91 7.84 5.98
N SER A 52 -3.83 8.21 5.08
CA SER A 52 -4.44 9.55 5.15
C SER A 52 -5.35 9.61 6.39
N PRO A 53 -5.20 10.61 7.29
CA PRO A 53 -5.98 10.67 8.53
C PRO A 53 -7.50 10.63 8.32
N ASP A 54 -8.01 11.20 7.23
CA ASP A 54 -9.44 11.23 6.90
C ASP A 54 -10.01 9.91 6.34
N LEU A 55 -9.14 8.96 5.96
CA LEU A 55 -9.47 7.58 5.58
C LEU A 55 -9.29 6.60 6.75
N SER A 56 -8.95 7.09 7.93
CA SER A 56 -8.57 6.29 9.09
C SER A 56 -9.53 6.50 10.26
N VAL A 57 -9.24 5.83 11.38
CA VAL A 57 -9.89 6.05 12.68
C VAL A 57 -8.86 6.49 13.72
N PRO A 58 -9.25 7.21 14.78
CA PRO A 58 -8.30 7.67 15.79
C PRO A 58 -7.47 6.53 16.38
N GLY A 59 -6.15 6.63 16.23
CA GLY A 59 -5.19 5.64 16.75
C GLY A 59 -5.05 4.37 15.91
N ASN A 60 -5.52 4.38 14.65
CA ASN A 60 -5.42 3.24 13.73
C ASN A 60 -4.00 2.67 13.63
N CYS A 61 -2.99 3.55 13.55
CA CYS A 61 -1.60 3.09 13.47
C CYS A 61 -1.15 2.20 14.64
N ARG A 62 -1.73 2.34 15.83
CA ARG A 62 -1.37 1.50 16.99
C ARG A 62 -1.81 0.04 16.80
N PHE A 63 -2.88 -0.20 16.03
CA PHE A 63 -3.28 -1.55 15.65
C PHE A 63 -2.24 -2.19 14.71
N TYR A 64 -1.81 -1.46 13.68
CA TYR A 64 -0.81 -1.96 12.74
C TYR A 64 0.59 -2.08 13.36
N THR A 65 0.99 -1.18 14.25
CA THR A 65 2.24 -1.33 15.01
C THR A 65 2.22 -2.60 15.86
N ALA A 66 1.08 -2.96 16.48
CA ALA A 66 0.96 -4.21 17.22
C ALA A 66 1.02 -5.47 16.33
N LEU A 67 0.81 -5.32 15.02
CA LEU A 67 0.99 -6.38 14.01
C LEU A 67 2.39 -6.35 13.38
N GLY A 68 3.31 -5.52 13.87
CA GLY A 68 4.69 -5.42 13.39
C GLY A 68 4.93 -4.49 12.21
N PHE A 69 3.95 -3.70 11.79
CA PHE A 69 4.14 -2.69 10.74
C PHE A 69 4.79 -1.41 11.27
N ALA A 70 5.58 -0.76 10.42
CA ALA A 70 5.85 0.66 10.58
C ALA A 70 4.62 1.44 10.09
N CYS A 71 3.94 2.20 10.95
CA CYS A 71 2.73 2.91 10.54
C CYS A 71 2.91 4.42 10.66
N PHE A 72 2.54 5.13 9.59
CA PHE A 72 2.68 6.58 9.46
C PHE A 72 1.31 7.20 9.13
N GLU A 73 0.90 8.18 9.91
CA GLU A 73 -0.40 8.86 9.75
C GLU A 73 -0.22 10.37 9.97
N SER A 74 -0.30 11.14 8.88
CA SER A 74 -0.17 12.60 8.92
C SER A 74 -0.83 13.20 7.68
N ALA A 75 -1.22 14.47 7.76
CA ALA A 75 -1.70 15.25 6.62
C ALA A 75 -0.58 16.00 5.87
N ASP A 76 0.67 15.77 6.26
CA ASP A 76 1.87 16.42 5.73
C ASP A 76 2.86 15.37 5.23
N TRP A 77 3.02 15.28 3.90
CA TRP A 77 3.97 14.37 3.26
C TRP A 77 5.42 14.61 3.69
N LEU A 78 5.83 15.85 4.01
CA LEU A 78 7.18 16.08 4.50
C LEU A 78 7.41 15.39 5.84
N GLN A 79 6.42 15.44 6.74
CA GLN A 79 6.46 14.73 8.01
C GLN A 79 6.49 13.21 7.79
N ILE A 80 5.63 12.67 6.91
CA ILE A 80 5.59 11.23 6.62
C ILE A 80 6.96 10.73 6.12
N LEU A 81 7.58 11.45 5.19
CA LEU A 81 8.88 11.08 4.64
C LEU A 81 9.99 11.15 5.70
N ALA A 82 9.96 12.16 6.57
CA ALA A 82 10.88 12.28 7.69
C ALA A 82 10.71 11.13 8.69
N ASP A 83 9.47 10.76 9.02
CA ASP A 83 9.16 9.67 9.95
C ASP A 83 9.62 8.31 9.40
N ILE A 84 9.44 8.06 8.10
CA ILE A 84 9.94 6.84 7.44
C ILE A 84 11.47 6.76 7.53
N HIS A 85 12.16 7.87 7.25
CA HIS A 85 13.61 7.93 7.37
C HIS A 85 14.06 7.64 8.79
N GLN A 86 13.46 8.31 9.78
CA GLN A 86 13.78 8.15 11.19
C GLN A 86 13.53 6.70 11.66
N TYR A 87 12.39 6.12 11.29
CA TYR A 87 12.07 4.73 11.62
C TYR A 87 13.15 3.76 11.10
N ASN A 88 13.60 3.94 9.86
CA ASN A 88 14.63 3.09 9.26
C ASN A 88 16.02 3.22 9.91
N LEU A 89 16.32 4.38 10.51
CA LEU A 89 17.53 4.59 11.30
C LEU A 89 17.42 3.87 12.65
N GLU A 90 16.29 3.97 13.32
CA GLU A 90 16.03 3.38 14.64
C GLU A 90 15.85 1.85 14.59
N HIS A 91 15.36 1.32 13.47
CA HIS A 91 15.00 -0.10 13.30
C HIS A 91 15.80 -0.76 12.16
N PRO A 92 17.15 -0.84 12.24
CA PRO A 92 17.96 -1.35 11.14
C PRO A 92 17.67 -2.82 10.77
N GLY A 93 17.16 -3.62 11.72
CA GLY A 93 16.75 -5.02 11.49
C GLY A 93 15.37 -5.18 10.85
N ALA A 94 14.52 -4.15 10.93
CA ALA A 94 13.12 -4.17 10.45
C ALA A 94 12.81 -2.99 9.51
N ARG A 95 13.83 -2.48 8.81
CA ARG A 95 13.67 -1.34 7.89
C ARG A 95 12.55 -1.58 6.90
N VAL A 96 11.78 -0.52 6.65
CA VAL A 96 10.75 -0.46 5.63
C VAL A 96 11.38 -0.64 4.25
N ARG A 97 11.12 -1.80 3.64
CA ARG A 97 11.49 -2.11 2.25
C ARG A 97 10.29 -2.02 1.31
N THR A 98 9.10 -2.16 1.86
CA THR A 98 7.83 -2.07 1.14
C THR A 98 6.95 -1.06 1.84
N LEU A 99 6.38 -0.13 1.10
CA LEU A 99 5.48 0.89 1.62
C LEU A 99 4.13 0.75 0.93
N ILE A 100 3.07 0.60 1.73
CA ILE A 100 1.68 0.56 1.27
C ILE A 100 1.06 1.94 1.51
N LEU A 101 0.49 2.55 0.47
CA LEU A 101 -0.13 3.86 0.57
C LEU A 101 -1.65 3.75 0.60
N GLU A 102 -2.25 3.88 1.77
CA GLU A 102 -3.71 3.97 2.00
C GLU A 102 -4.12 5.45 2.01
N THR A 103 -4.10 6.05 0.82
CA THR A 103 -4.25 7.51 0.65
C THR A 103 -5.20 7.84 -0.51
N HIS A 104 -5.50 9.12 -0.71
CA HIS A 104 -6.33 9.54 -1.84
C HIS A 104 -5.51 9.66 -3.12
N GLY A 105 -6.06 9.22 -4.25
CA GLY A 105 -5.47 9.46 -5.57
C GLY A 105 -5.92 10.74 -6.29
N THR A 106 -6.87 11.51 -5.74
CA THR A 106 -7.46 12.74 -6.34
C THR A 106 -7.78 12.64 -7.84
N ASN A 107 -8.56 11.62 -8.22
CA ASN A 107 -8.82 11.28 -9.64
C ASN A 107 -7.55 11.06 -10.46
N GLY A 108 -6.51 10.52 -9.84
CA GLY A 108 -5.23 10.33 -10.48
C GLY A 108 -4.55 11.62 -10.89
N ASN A 109 -4.63 12.69 -10.09
CA ASN A 109 -3.90 13.94 -10.30
C ASN A 109 -2.84 14.21 -9.21
N GLY A 110 -2.69 13.30 -8.25
CA GLY A 110 -1.70 13.38 -7.18
C GLY A 110 -2.07 12.52 -5.98
N LEU A 111 -1.06 12.01 -5.27
CA LEU A 111 -1.26 11.31 -4.01
C LEU A 111 -1.49 12.33 -2.91
N LYS A 112 -2.65 12.29 -2.27
CA LYS A 112 -3.07 13.26 -1.25
C LYS A 112 -3.25 12.59 0.10
N VAL A 113 -2.70 13.24 1.13
CA VAL A 113 -3.07 13.01 2.53
C VAL A 113 -3.80 14.23 3.08
N GLN A 114 -4.79 13.99 3.94
CA GLN A 114 -5.71 15.04 4.41
C GLN A 114 -6.11 14.81 5.88
N ALA A 115 -6.12 15.88 6.67
CA ALA A 115 -6.32 15.83 8.13
C ALA A 115 -7.75 15.46 8.55
N GLY A 116 -8.74 15.67 7.67
CA GLY A 116 -10.15 15.43 7.96
C GLY A 116 -10.98 15.45 6.68
N LYS A 117 -12.24 15.03 6.74
CA LYS A 117 -13.07 14.82 5.54
C LYS A 117 -13.57 16.11 4.88
N GLU A 118 -13.57 17.21 5.62
CA GLU A 118 -14.13 18.47 5.17
C GLU A 118 -13.20 19.23 4.21
N PRO A 119 -13.74 19.98 3.23
CA PRO A 119 -12.94 20.75 2.28
C PRO A 119 -11.91 21.71 2.90
N PRO A 120 -12.12 22.34 4.07
CA PRO A 120 -11.10 23.19 4.68
C PRO A 120 -9.94 22.45 5.37
N ALA A 121 -10.04 21.12 5.55
CA ALA A 121 -9.04 20.36 6.30
C ALA A 121 -7.64 20.45 5.68
N ASP A 122 -6.60 20.40 6.50
CA ASP A 122 -5.24 20.48 5.98
C ASP A 122 -4.89 19.33 5.04
N ARG A 123 -4.13 19.60 3.99
CA ARG A 123 -3.77 18.59 2.98
C ARG A 123 -2.42 18.87 2.32
N SER A 124 -1.72 17.81 1.96
CA SER A 124 -0.51 17.85 1.13
C SER A 124 -0.63 16.87 -0.03
N TYR A 125 0.18 17.10 -1.06
CA TYR A 125 0.28 16.23 -2.22
C TYR A 125 1.72 15.81 -2.49
N VAL A 126 1.88 14.66 -3.13
CA VAL A 126 3.19 14.18 -3.61
C VAL A 126 3.03 13.50 -4.97
N SER A 127 3.99 13.71 -5.87
CA SER A 127 4.07 12.94 -7.11
C SER A 127 4.67 11.55 -6.86
N VAL A 128 4.34 10.56 -7.69
CA VAL A 128 4.87 9.19 -7.51
C VAL A 128 6.39 9.17 -7.71
N GLY A 129 6.90 9.95 -8.66
CA GLY A 129 8.34 10.11 -8.89
C GLY A 129 9.06 10.68 -7.69
N ALA A 130 8.48 11.66 -6.99
CA ALA A 130 9.08 12.22 -5.78
C ALA A 130 9.24 11.17 -4.67
N LEU A 131 8.22 10.29 -4.51
CA LEU A 131 8.31 9.18 -3.56
C LEU A 131 9.45 8.23 -3.92
N GLN A 132 9.61 7.87 -5.19
CA GLN A 132 10.72 7.02 -5.61
C GLN A 132 12.07 7.70 -5.35
N GLU A 133 12.23 8.96 -5.76
CA GLU A 133 13.46 9.73 -5.57
C GLU A 133 13.88 9.81 -4.10
N ILE A 134 12.93 10.16 -3.22
CA ILE A 134 13.22 10.40 -1.81
C ILE A 134 13.37 9.10 -1.04
N LEU A 135 12.58 8.07 -1.36
CA LEU A 135 12.54 6.84 -0.56
C LEU A 135 13.49 5.75 -1.06
N GLU A 136 13.98 5.80 -2.30
CA GLU A 136 14.98 4.84 -2.79
C GLU A 136 16.28 4.85 -1.95
N PRO A 137 16.89 6.02 -1.64
CA PRO A 137 18.10 6.09 -0.83
C PRO A 137 17.91 5.60 0.59
N VAL A 138 16.70 5.70 1.15
CA VAL A 138 16.39 5.20 2.51
C VAL A 138 16.14 3.69 2.56
N GLY A 139 16.22 3.01 1.40
CA GLY A 139 16.19 1.56 1.28
C GLY A 139 14.86 0.98 0.81
N LEU A 140 13.90 1.81 0.41
CA LEU A 140 12.65 1.32 -0.16
C LEU A 140 12.90 0.56 -1.47
N ARG A 141 12.13 -0.49 -1.71
CA ARG A 141 12.20 -1.34 -2.92
C ARG A 141 10.85 -1.52 -3.58
N TYR A 142 9.77 -1.48 -2.81
CA TYR A 142 8.42 -1.64 -3.34
C TYR A 142 7.51 -0.54 -2.81
N LEU A 143 6.75 0.07 -3.71
CA LEU A 143 5.72 1.05 -3.39
C LEU A 143 4.38 0.50 -3.88
N VAL A 144 3.50 0.15 -2.96
CA VAL A 144 2.18 -0.41 -3.25
C VAL A 144 1.14 0.69 -3.13
N LEU A 145 0.49 1.03 -4.25
CA LEU A 145 -0.49 2.12 -4.31
C LEU A 145 -1.91 1.59 -4.07
N SER A 146 -2.33 1.56 -2.80
CA SER A 146 -3.71 1.29 -2.37
C SER A 146 -4.51 2.60 -2.30
N ALA A 147 -4.55 3.30 -3.43
CA ALA A 147 -5.24 4.57 -3.58
C ALA A 147 -6.29 4.46 -4.68
N CYS A 148 -7.42 5.15 -4.50
CA CYS A 148 -8.46 5.22 -5.52
C CYS A 148 -7.86 5.70 -6.85
N ASN A 149 -8.09 4.94 -7.91
CA ASN A 149 -7.55 5.19 -9.25
C ASN A 149 -6.01 5.22 -9.34
N SER A 150 -5.33 4.33 -8.61
CA SER A 150 -3.87 4.33 -8.52
C SER A 150 -3.14 4.22 -9.86
N GLY A 151 -3.71 3.55 -10.87
CA GLY A 151 -3.13 3.48 -12.22
C GLY A 151 -3.02 4.85 -12.92
N ARG A 152 -3.94 5.77 -12.63
CA ARG A 152 -3.94 7.13 -13.21
C ARG A 152 -2.88 8.05 -12.60
N LEU A 153 -2.42 7.75 -11.38
CA LEU A 153 -1.31 8.47 -10.72
C LEU A 153 0.02 8.30 -11.46
N LEU A 154 0.08 7.34 -12.38
CA LEU A 154 1.29 6.97 -13.10
C LEU A 154 1.39 7.65 -14.47
N ARG A 155 0.42 8.49 -14.83
CA ARG A 155 0.40 9.18 -16.11
C ARG A 155 1.61 10.11 -16.26
N PRO A 156 2.27 10.14 -17.42
CA PRO A 156 3.53 10.86 -17.61
C PRO A 156 3.47 12.33 -17.19
N GLU A 157 2.35 13.01 -17.45
CA GLU A 157 2.18 14.44 -17.19
C GLU A 157 2.14 14.81 -15.69
N ILE A 158 1.91 13.84 -14.80
CA ILE A 158 1.89 14.05 -13.35
C ILE A 158 2.88 13.19 -12.58
N PHE A 159 3.54 12.24 -13.26
CA PHE A 159 4.39 11.27 -12.59
C PHE A 159 5.51 11.94 -11.79
N LEU A 160 6.14 12.94 -12.41
CA LEU A 160 7.24 13.71 -11.81
C LEU A 160 6.75 14.98 -11.11
N LYS A 161 5.85 15.72 -11.76
CA LYS A 161 5.38 17.03 -11.28
C LYS A 161 3.87 17.13 -11.33
N LEU A 162 3.24 17.53 -10.23
CA LEU A 162 1.81 17.74 -10.17
C LEU A 162 1.43 19.14 -10.68
N ASP A 163 0.31 19.24 -11.40
CA ASP A 163 -0.28 20.53 -11.78
C ASP A 163 -1.32 20.96 -10.74
N PRO A 164 -1.05 21.99 -9.91
CA PRO A 164 -2.02 22.50 -8.95
C PRO A 164 -3.22 23.21 -9.58
N ASN A 165 -3.17 23.53 -10.88
CA ASN A 165 -4.20 24.26 -11.62
C ASN A 165 -4.89 23.41 -12.70
N ASN A 166 -4.90 22.08 -12.53
CA ASN A 166 -5.45 21.12 -13.50
C ASN A 166 -6.97 21.22 -13.75
N GLY A 167 -7.69 22.05 -12.97
CA GLY A 167 -9.14 22.26 -13.10
C GLY A 167 -10.03 21.17 -12.51
N ASP A 168 -9.46 20.09 -11.94
CA ASP A 168 -10.19 19.05 -11.24
C ASP A 168 -10.65 19.53 -9.86
N LYS A 169 -11.95 19.40 -9.58
CA LYS A 169 -12.57 19.84 -8.33
C LYS A 169 -12.16 19.01 -7.11
N LEU A 170 -11.65 17.79 -7.31
CA LEU A 170 -11.13 16.93 -6.25
C LEU A 170 -9.67 17.22 -5.92
N PHE A 171 -8.96 17.94 -6.79
CA PHE A 171 -7.64 18.49 -6.50
C PHE A 171 -7.80 19.86 -5.83
N LEU A 172 -8.08 19.84 -4.52
CA LEU A 172 -8.19 21.06 -3.73
C LEU A 172 -6.81 21.72 -3.53
N PRO A 173 -6.72 23.05 -3.40
CA PRO A 173 -5.46 23.72 -3.13
C PRO A 173 -4.73 23.12 -1.91
N ALA A 174 -3.44 22.81 -2.10
CA ALA A 174 -2.60 22.30 -1.02
C ALA A 174 -2.45 23.35 0.08
N THR A 175 -2.68 22.96 1.34
CA THR A 175 -2.42 23.84 2.50
C THR A 175 -1.09 23.52 3.19
N ARG A 176 -0.58 22.31 2.95
CA ARG A 176 0.71 21.79 3.45
C ARG A 176 1.73 21.56 2.33
N GLY A 177 1.46 22.08 1.13
CA GLY A 177 2.37 22.04 -0.01
C GLY A 177 2.22 20.82 -0.91
N ILE A 178 3.02 20.84 -1.97
CA ILE A 178 3.15 19.80 -3.00
C ILE A 178 4.63 19.42 -3.06
N ILE A 179 4.90 18.12 -3.08
CA ILE A 179 6.25 17.58 -3.26
C ILE A 179 6.32 16.92 -4.63
N ASP A 180 7.15 17.50 -5.50
CA ASP A 180 7.46 16.98 -6.82
C ASP A 180 8.86 16.35 -6.85
N ALA A 181 9.10 15.53 -7.87
CA ALA A 181 10.44 15.05 -8.17
C ALA A 181 11.30 16.21 -8.66
N THR A 182 12.62 16.13 -8.43
CA THR A 182 13.56 17.09 -8.99
C THR A 182 13.64 16.96 -10.52
N ASP A 183 14.07 18.03 -11.20
CA ASP A 183 14.27 18.02 -12.66
C ASP A 183 15.38 17.07 -13.12
N GLU A 184 16.23 16.62 -12.19
CA GLU A 184 17.35 15.71 -12.45
C GLU A 184 16.96 14.24 -12.24
N TYR A 185 15.78 13.97 -11.67
CA TYR A 185 15.35 12.62 -11.35
C TYR A 185 15.00 11.82 -12.61
N ASP A 186 15.65 10.67 -12.79
CA ASP A 186 15.39 9.74 -13.87
C ASP A 186 14.67 8.48 -13.35
N ALA A 187 13.35 8.45 -13.56
CA ALA A 187 12.49 7.34 -13.17
C ALA A 187 12.89 6.00 -13.82
N ALA A 188 13.52 6.02 -15.00
CA ALA A 188 13.90 4.79 -15.70
C ALA A 188 15.02 4.03 -14.98
N HIS A 189 15.80 4.72 -14.14
CA HIS A 189 16.89 4.13 -13.35
C HIS A 189 16.51 3.82 -11.90
N SER A 190 15.27 4.08 -11.51
CA SER A 190 14.84 3.79 -10.14
C SER A 190 14.83 2.29 -9.86
N ARG A 191 15.26 1.94 -8.65
CA ARG A 191 15.19 0.57 -8.12
C ARG A 191 13.89 0.31 -7.35
N VAL A 192 13.04 1.31 -7.20
CA VAL A 192 11.74 1.19 -6.54
C VAL A 192 10.72 0.68 -7.55
N THR A 193 10.22 -0.53 -7.32
CA THR A 193 9.12 -1.10 -8.09
C THR A 193 7.80 -0.58 -7.57
N ILE A 194 7.03 0.07 -8.44
CA ILE A 194 5.67 0.50 -8.11
C ILE A 194 4.71 -0.65 -8.44
N ILE A 195 3.83 -0.97 -7.51
CA ILE A 195 2.83 -2.04 -7.60
C ILE A 195 1.45 -1.41 -7.46
N THR A 196 0.53 -1.76 -8.35
CA THR A 196 -0.88 -1.36 -8.29
C THR A 196 -1.79 -2.57 -8.42
N PRO A 197 -3.06 -2.46 -8.01
CA PRO A 197 -4.11 -3.31 -8.54
C PRO A 197 -4.12 -3.29 -10.08
N ALA A 198 -4.51 -4.42 -10.68
CA ALA A 198 -4.68 -4.54 -12.12
C ALA A 198 -5.91 -3.75 -12.60
N SER A 199 -6.96 -3.67 -11.78
CA SER A 199 -8.14 -2.83 -12.01
C SER A 199 -8.04 -1.53 -11.22
N SER A 200 -8.19 -0.39 -11.90
CA SER A 200 -8.14 0.95 -11.30
C SER A 200 -9.50 1.36 -10.73
N HIS A 201 -9.94 0.72 -9.64
CA HIS A 201 -11.25 0.96 -9.03
C HIS A 201 -11.20 1.91 -7.82
N ILE A 202 -12.38 2.22 -7.27
CA ILE A 202 -12.50 2.96 -6.00
C ILE A 202 -12.28 1.98 -4.86
N GLU A 203 -11.26 2.24 -4.05
CA GLU A 203 -10.92 1.42 -2.89
C GLU A 203 -11.93 1.65 -1.76
N THR A 204 -12.42 0.57 -1.15
CA THR A 204 -13.34 0.65 -0.02
C THR A 204 -12.59 0.46 1.28
N THR A 205 -12.75 1.40 2.22
CA THR A 205 -12.24 1.27 3.59
C THR A 205 -13.34 0.79 4.52
N LEU A 206 -13.07 -0.28 5.26
CA LEU A 206 -13.94 -0.81 6.30
C LEU A 206 -13.42 -0.39 7.68
N VAL A 207 -14.34 -0.24 8.64
CA VAL A 207 -14.01 0.02 10.04
C VAL A 207 -14.38 -1.20 10.87
N GLY A 208 -13.37 -1.88 11.40
CA GLY A 208 -13.51 -3.00 12.31
C GLY A 208 -13.43 -2.59 13.78
N SER A 209 -13.94 -3.44 14.65
CA SER A 209 -13.86 -3.34 16.11
C SER A 209 -12.99 -4.45 16.67
N MET A 210 -12.16 -4.13 17.67
CA MET A 210 -11.37 -5.15 18.39
C MET A 210 -12.25 -6.24 19.03
N ARG A 211 -13.54 -5.95 19.26
CA ARG A 211 -14.50 -6.91 19.81
C ARG A 211 -14.88 -8.02 18.83
N GLU A 212 -14.64 -7.83 17.54
CA GLU A 212 -14.96 -8.81 16.50
C GLU A 212 -13.92 -9.93 16.42
N LEU A 213 -12.70 -9.69 16.91
CA LEU A 213 -11.65 -10.70 17.02
C LEU A 213 -11.99 -11.73 18.12
N ALA A 214 -11.43 -12.93 18.04
CA ALA A 214 -11.52 -13.90 19.13
C ALA A 214 -10.81 -13.38 20.40
N PRO A 215 -11.20 -13.81 21.61
CA PRO A 215 -10.54 -13.42 22.86
C PRO A 215 -9.02 -13.66 22.85
N ALA A 216 -8.59 -14.84 22.41
CA ALA A 216 -7.17 -15.18 22.36
C ALA A 216 -6.38 -14.26 21.41
N THR A 217 -6.98 -13.84 20.30
CA THR A 217 -6.38 -12.89 19.34
C THR A 217 -6.21 -11.51 19.96
N ARG A 218 -7.21 -11.04 20.72
CA ARG A 218 -7.09 -9.78 21.47
C ARG A 218 -5.96 -9.87 22.49
N ASP A 219 -5.88 -10.95 23.27
CA ASP A 219 -4.84 -11.12 24.29
C ASP A 219 -3.44 -11.13 23.64
N ALA A 220 -3.29 -11.81 22.49
CA ALA A 220 -2.05 -11.82 21.72
C ALA A 220 -1.68 -10.42 21.20
N LEU A 221 -2.65 -9.67 20.65
CA LEU A 221 -2.44 -8.29 20.23
C LEU A 221 -2.11 -7.37 21.41
N GLU A 222 -2.71 -7.57 22.58
CA GLU A 222 -2.40 -6.77 23.78
C GLU A 222 -0.96 -7.02 24.25
N ALA A 223 -0.51 -8.27 24.20
CA ALA A 223 0.88 -8.62 24.48
C ALA A 223 1.85 -7.99 23.47
N ALA A 224 1.53 -8.08 22.17
CA ALA A 224 2.30 -7.46 21.10
C ALA A 224 2.36 -5.93 21.23
N ALA A 225 1.20 -5.30 21.44
CA ALA A 225 1.09 -3.85 21.65
C ALA A 225 1.95 -3.39 22.83
N LYS A 226 1.95 -4.15 23.93
CA LYS A 226 2.83 -3.88 25.07
C LYS A 226 4.32 -4.00 24.72
N ALA A 227 4.70 -5.00 23.92
CA ALA A 227 6.09 -5.15 23.46
C ALA A 227 6.54 -3.97 22.59
N HIS A 228 5.61 -3.37 21.85
CA HIS A 228 5.84 -2.18 21.01
C HIS A 228 5.55 -0.83 21.72
N ASP A 229 5.27 -0.83 23.02
CA ASP A 229 4.91 0.37 23.81
C ASP A 229 3.73 1.18 23.22
N VAL A 230 2.74 0.49 22.65
CA VAL A 230 1.52 1.10 22.12
C VAL A 230 0.28 0.60 22.86
N LYS A 231 -0.76 1.45 22.88
CA LYS A 231 -2.08 1.09 23.38
C LYS A 231 -3.02 0.82 22.22
N LEU A 232 -3.58 -0.39 22.16
CA LEU A 232 -4.53 -0.76 21.11
C LEU A 232 -5.74 0.19 21.06
N PRO A 233 -6.21 0.55 19.85
CA PRO A 233 -7.43 1.32 19.69
C PRO A 233 -8.66 0.43 19.92
N LYS A 234 -9.85 1.02 20.00
CA LYS A 234 -11.11 0.25 20.07
C LYS A 234 -11.55 -0.25 18.69
N GLN A 235 -11.17 0.48 17.65
CA GLN A 235 -11.52 0.27 16.26
C GLN A 235 -10.27 0.45 15.40
N PHE A 236 -10.29 -0.13 14.21
CA PHE A 236 -9.25 0.03 13.20
C PHE A 236 -9.91 0.17 11.83
N ALA A 237 -9.24 0.88 10.92
CA ALA A 237 -9.64 1.05 9.53
C ALA A 237 -8.72 0.21 8.65
N ILE A 238 -9.30 -0.47 7.67
CA ILE A 238 -8.56 -1.35 6.74
C ILE A 238 -9.22 -1.31 5.36
N SER A 239 -8.41 -1.25 4.30
CA SER A 239 -8.88 -1.31 2.92
C SER A 239 -9.12 -2.76 2.48
N GLU A 240 -9.97 -2.96 1.46
CA GLU A 240 -10.17 -4.28 0.86
C GLU A 240 -8.87 -4.83 0.28
N MET A 241 -8.09 -3.99 -0.38
CA MET A 241 -6.80 -4.36 -0.94
C MET A 241 -5.84 -4.80 0.17
N LEU A 242 -5.76 -4.10 1.30
CA LEU A 242 -4.91 -4.52 2.42
C LEU A 242 -5.39 -5.83 3.04
N ILE A 243 -6.71 -6.03 3.18
CA ILE A 243 -7.28 -7.32 3.58
C ILE A 243 -6.78 -8.41 2.64
N GLN A 244 -6.97 -8.23 1.32
CA GLN A 244 -6.61 -9.21 0.32
C GLN A 244 -5.10 -9.51 0.29
N MET A 245 -4.24 -8.50 0.50
CA MET A 245 -2.80 -8.68 0.60
C MET A 245 -2.38 -9.49 1.83
N LEU A 246 -3.02 -9.24 2.96
CA LEU A 246 -2.79 -9.94 4.24
C LEU A 246 -3.26 -11.39 4.17
N THR A 247 -4.46 -11.62 3.65
CA THR A 247 -5.06 -12.96 3.54
C THR A 247 -4.55 -13.75 2.33
N ARG A 248 -3.73 -13.12 1.47
CA ARG A 248 -3.27 -13.68 0.17
C ARG A 248 -4.44 -14.14 -0.69
N ALA A 249 -5.46 -13.30 -0.77
CA ALA A 249 -6.70 -13.62 -1.46
C ALA A 249 -6.43 -13.91 -2.95
N PRO A 250 -6.95 -15.02 -3.51
CA PRO A 250 -6.69 -15.42 -4.91
C PRO A 250 -7.29 -14.45 -5.94
N GLU A 251 -8.30 -13.69 -5.56
CA GLU A 251 -8.92 -12.65 -6.37
C GLU A 251 -8.06 -11.38 -6.50
N LEU A 252 -7.06 -11.20 -5.63
CA LEU A 252 -6.17 -10.07 -5.71
C LEU A 252 -5.32 -10.16 -6.98
N GLN A 253 -5.41 -9.12 -7.79
CA GLN A 253 -4.59 -8.99 -8.99
C GLN A 253 -3.69 -7.76 -8.83
N LEU A 254 -2.49 -7.97 -8.32
CA LEU A 254 -1.41 -6.99 -8.37
C LEU A 254 -0.58 -7.15 -9.62
N GLN A 255 -0.10 -6.02 -10.13
CA GLN A 255 0.82 -5.94 -11.25
C GLN A 255 1.91 -4.89 -10.98
N ILE A 256 3.01 -5.00 -11.72
CA ILE A 256 3.95 -3.90 -11.84
C ILE A 256 3.23 -2.76 -12.57
N ALA A 257 3.27 -1.60 -11.95
CA ALA A 257 2.61 -0.38 -12.37
C ALA A 257 2.79 -0.08 -13.86
N SER A 258 1.68 0.28 -14.50
CA SER A 258 1.64 0.86 -15.85
C SER A 258 0.61 1.99 -15.87
N PRO A 259 0.84 3.06 -16.63
CA PRO A 259 -0.10 4.17 -16.70
C PRO A 259 -1.44 3.73 -17.27
N VAL A 260 -2.52 4.19 -16.66
CA VAL A 260 -3.89 4.01 -17.14
C VAL A 260 -4.53 5.37 -17.32
N GLU A 261 -5.27 5.56 -18.42
CA GLU A 261 -5.98 6.81 -18.69
C GLU A 261 -7.38 6.84 -18.08
N ALA A 262 -8.09 5.71 -18.16
CA ALA A 262 -9.50 5.63 -17.79
C ALA A 262 -9.70 5.47 -16.27
N LEU A 263 -10.71 6.17 -15.75
CA LEU A 263 -11.33 5.85 -14.47
C LEU A 263 -12.12 4.55 -14.64
N SER A 264 -11.93 3.55 -13.76
CA SER A 264 -12.91 2.47 -13.69
C SER A 264 -14.06 2.91 -12.78
N ALA A 265 -15.27 2.57 -13.22
CA ALA A 265 -16.51 2.76 -12.47
C ALA A 265 -16.84 1.53 -11.59
N ASP A 266 -15.98 0.52 -11.61
CA ASP A 266 -16.20 -0.71 -10.85
C ASP A 266 -16.10 -0.39 -9.36
N GLN A 267 -17.05 -0.94 -8.61
CA GLN A 267 -17.08 -0.88 -7.16
C GLN A 267 -17.34 -2.28 -6.65
N THR A 268 -16.61 -2.66 -5.59
CA THR A 268 -16.88 -3.90 -4.88
C THR A 268 -18.27 -3.81 -4.25
N PRO A 269 -19.16 -4.79 -4.50
CA PRO A 269 -20.44 -4.85 -3.80
C PRO A 269 -20.24 -4.97 -2.28
N ALA A 270 -21.06 -4.26 -1.49
CA ALA A 270 -20.90 -4.20 -0.03
C ALA A 270 -20.92 -5.58 0.67
N ASP A 271 -21.65 -6.55 0.12
CA ASP A 271 -21.67 -7.92 0.63
C ASP A 271 -20.35 -8.66 0.40
N ALA A 272 -19.63 -8.33 -0.68
CA ALA A 272 -18.28 -8.83 -0.91
C ALA A 272 -17.26 -8.20 0.06
N SER A 273 -17.37 -6.90 0.32
CA SER A 273 -16.55 -6.18 1.32
C SER A 273 -16.68 -6.80 2.71
N GLU A 274 -17.91 -7.10 3.14
CA GLU A 274 -18.18 -7.75 4.43
C GLU A 274 -17.60 -9.18 4.49
N ARG A 275 -17.68 -9.95 3.39
CA ARG A 275 -17.05 -11.28 3.32
C ARG A 275 -15.53 -11.20 3.44
N LEU A 276 -14.91 -10.24 2.75
CA LEU A 276 -13.47 -9.98 2.85
C LEU A 276 -13.08 -9.65 4.29
N PHE A 277 -13.82 -8.75 4.94
CA PHE A 277 -13.57 -8.36 6.32
C PHE A 277 -13.68 -9.55 7.30
N ARG A 278 -14.70 -10.41 7.15
CA ARG A 278 -14.81 -11.64 7.95
C ARG A 278 -13.64 -12.59 7.71
N SER A 279 -13.18 -12.71 6.46
CA SER A 279 -12.00 -13.52 6.14
C SER A 279 -10.74 -12.96 6.80
N PHE A 280 -10.60 -11.64 6.89
CA PHE A 280 -9.51 -10.98 7.60
C PHE A 280 -9.54 -11.28 9.10
N VAL A 281 -10.70 -11.12 9.75
CA VAL A 281 -10.88 -11.47 11.17
C VAL A 281 -10.52 -12.94 11.42
N ALA A 282 -11.05 -13.85 10.60
CA ALA A 282 -10.75 -15.27 10.70
C ALA A 282 -9.25 -15.59 10.48
N HIS A 283 -8.59 -14.85 9.59
CA HIS A 283 -7.16 -14.99 9.36
C HIS A 283 -6.34 -14.59 10.58
N LEU A 284 -6.61 -13.43 11.19
CA LEU A 284 -5.93 -13.02 12.42
C LEU A 284 -6.16 -14.03 13.56
N ASP A 285 -7.39 -14.51 13.71
CA ASP A 285 -7.72 -15.53 14.71
C ASP A 285 -6.98 -16.85 14.47
N PHE A 286 -6.83 -17.26 13.22
CA PHE A 286 -6.04 -18.43 12.84
C PHE A 286 -4.56 -18.26 13.19
N VAL A 287 -3.96 -17.12 12.84
CA VAL A 287 -2.55 -16.81 13.12
C VAL A 287 -2.31 -16.84 14.64
N ALA A 288 -3.13 -16.13 15.42
CA ALA A 288 -3.02 -16.12 16.88
C ALA A 288 -3.15 -17.53 17.50
N ALA A 289 -4.10 -18.33 17.02
CA ALA A 289 -4.29 -19.70 17.51
C ALA A 289 -3.11 -20.63 17.17
N ARG A 290 -2.48 -20.45 16.01
CA ARG A 290 -1.26 -21.18 15.63
C ARG A 290 -0.10 -20.84 16.56
N ASP A 291 0.10 -19.54 16.82
CA ASP A 291 1.21 -19.05 17.64
C ASP A 291 1.08 -19.52 19.10
N GLY A 292 -0.13 -19.49 19.65
CA GLY A 292 -0.42 -20.01 20.99
C GLY A 292 -0.12 -21.51 21.15
N LYS A 293 -0.40 -22.33 20.13
CA LYS A 293 -0.06 -23.77 20.14
C LYS A 293 1.45 -24.01 20.11
N ALA A 294 2.19 -23.21 19.34
CA ALA A 294 3.64 -23.31 19.27
C ALA A 294 4.29 -23.02 20.65
N GLN A 295 3.81 -21.99 21.36
CA GLN A 295 4.29 -21.64 22.69
C GLN A 295 3.98 -22.71 23.76
N GLN A 296 2.78 -23.31 23.71
CA GLN A 296 2.43 -24.41 24.61
C GLN A 296 3.32 -25.65 24.40
N THR A 297 3.64 -25.97 23.15
CA THR A 297 4.52 -27.10 22.82
C THR A 297 5.95 -26.87 23.29
N ALA A 298 6.49 -25.65 23.09
CA ALA A 298 7.84 -25.29 23.54
C ALA A 298 7.99 -25.35 25.07
N SER A 299 6.98 -24.90 25.82
CA SER A 299 6.98 -24.92 27.29
C SER A 299 6.74 -26.31 27.91
N ALA A 300 6.17 -27.25 27.16
CA ALA A 300 6.02 -28.64 27.59
C ALA A 300 7.30 -29.47 27.36
N GLY A 301 8.08 -29.15 26.32
CA GLY A 301 9.35 -29.82 26.02
C GLY A 301 10.55 -29.36 26.86
N SER A 302 10.40 -28.27 27.63
CA SER A 302 11.44 -27.72 28.50
C SER A 302 11.31 -28.11 29.98
N ARG A 303 10.41 -29.05 30.31
CA ARG A 303 10.21 -29.60 31.66
C ARG A 303 10.71 -31.04 31.72
#